data_AF-A0AA44ZHX7-F1
#
_entry.id   AF-A0AA44ZHX7-F1
#
_cell.length_a   1.000
_cell.length_b   1.000
_cell.length_c   1.000
_cell.angle_alpha   90.00
_cell.angle_beta   90.00
_cell.angle_gamma   90.00
#
_symmetry.space_group_name_H-M   'P 1'
#
loop_
_entity.id
_entity.type
_entity.pdbx_description
1 polymer ?
#
loop_
_entity_poly.entity_id
_entity_poly.type
_entity_poly.pdbx_seq_one_letter_code
_entity_poly.pdbx_strand_id
1 'polypeptide(L)' 'MTVYLLDTNYLVYLADDDSDEEKRKAVLSDMAEKLQQDDNRFVITPLIRYEVLRGVDWGKSEKLSRLTGVLAQF' A
#
# COMPACT_ATOMS: atom_id res chain seq x y z
N MET A 1 17.83 9.03 7.61
CA MET A 1 17.42 7.67 7.23
C MET A 1 16.42 7.04 8.21
N THR A 2 15.15 6.95 7.80
CA THR A 2 14.07 6.28 8.57
C THR A 2 13.54 5.10 7.76
N VAL A 3 13.31 3.97 8.42
CA VAL A 3 12.69 2.79 7.79
C VAL A 3 11.23 2.72 8.23
N TYR A 4 10.32 2.79 7.26
CA TYR A 4 8.88 2.66 7.46
C TYR A 4 8.45 1.25 7.08
N LEU A 5 7.98 0.49 8.07
CA LEU A 5 7.24 -0.74 7.82
C LEU A 5 5.80 -0.37 7.46
N LEU A 6 5.41 -0.59 6.21
CA LEU A 6 4.06 -0.30 5.75
C LEU A 6 3.10 -1.39 6.22
N ASP A 7 2.01 -1.01 6.88
CA ASP A 7 0.98 -1.93 7.33
C ASP A 7 -0.01 -2.31 6.21
N THR A 8 -0.77 -3.38 6.44
CA THR A 8 -1.75 -3.92 5.50
C THR A 8 -2.84 -2.90 5.14
N ASN A 9 -3.38 -2.15 6.12
CA ASN A 9 -4.44 -1.18 5.88
C ASN A 9 -3.93 0.01 5.07
N TYR A 10 -2.73 0.48 5.38
CA TYR A 10 -2.06 1.56 4.65
C TYR A 10 -1.90 1.20 3.17
N LEU A 11 -1.45 -0.01 2.88
CA LEU A 11 -1.31 -0.51 1.50
C LEU A 11 -2.66 -0.68 0.79
N VAL A 12 -3.69 -1.13 1.51
CA VAL A 12 -5.06 -1.25 0.96
C VAL A 12 -5.59 0.14 0.59
N TYR A 13 -5.48 1.13 1.46
CA TYR A 13 -5.91 2.51 1.16
C TYR A 13 -5.11 3.14 0.01
N LEU A 14 -3.84 2.77 -0.17
CA LEU A 14 -2.99 3.23 -1.27
C LEU A 14 -3.42 2.68 -2.64
N ALA A 15 -3.90 1.43 -2.67
CA ALA A 15 -4.08 0.70 -3.92
C ALA A 15 -5.54 0.41 -4.30
N ASP A 16 -6.48 0.59 -3.36
CA ASP A 16 -7.91 0.35 -3.57
C ASP A 16 -8.70 1.66 -3.69
N ASP A 17 -9.27 1.91 -4.87
CA ASP A 17 -10.10 3.09 -5.13
C ASP A 17 -11.53 2.96 -4.58
N ASP A 18 -11.96 1.75 -4.19
CA ASP A 18 -13.25 1.50 -3.50
C ASP A 18 -13.17 1.75 -1.98
N SER A 19 -12.01 2.18 -1.47
CA SER A 19 -11.80 2.40 -0.05
C SER A 19 -12.30 3.77 0.43
N ASP A 20 -12.47 3.92 1.74
CA ASP A 20 -12.90 5.16 2.40
C ASP A 20 -12.08 6.37 1.91
N GLU A 21 -12.74 7.33 1.27
CA GLU A 21 -12.11 8.44 0.55
C GLU A 21 -11.30 9.35 1.48
N GLU A 22 -11.76 9.58 2.72
CA GLU A 22 -11.03 10.39 3.69
C GLU A 22 -9.73 9.70 4.12
N LYS A 23 -9.80 8.40 4.40
CA LYS A 23 -8.62 7.61 4.80
C LYS A 23 -7.63 7.49 3.65
N ARG A 24 -8.12 7.28 2.43
CA ARG A 24 -7.29 7.24 1.22
C ARG A 24 -6.56 8.57 1.02
N LYS A 25 -7.26 9.70 1.16
CA LYS A 25 -6.63 11.03 1.03
C LYS A 25 -5.56 11.27 2.10
N ALA A 26 -5.82 10.87 3.34
CA ALA A 26 -4.85 10.98 4.43
C ALA A 26 -3.58 10.14 4.15
N VAL A 27 -3.75 8.89 3.74
CA VAL A 27 -2.64 7.99 3.39
C VAL A 27 -1.84 8.52 2.21
N LEU A 28 -2.49 9.03 1.17
CA LEU A 28 -1.80 9.61 0.01
C LEU A 28 -0.99 10.86 0.37
N SER A 29 -1.54 11.74 1.21
CA SER A 29 -0.82 12.93 1.68
C SER A 29 0.40 12.55 2.51
N ASP A 30 0.24 11.62 3.45
CA ASP A 30 1.32 11.14 4.31
C ASP A 30 2.41 10.41 3.51
N MET A 31 2.03 9.60 2.51
CA MET A 31 3.00 8.96 1.61
C MET A 31 3.76 10.00 0.77
N ALA A 32 3.07 11.01 0.25
CA ALA A 32 3.69 12.09 -0.53
C ALA A 32 4.71 12.87 0.30
N GLU A 33 4.38 13.19 1.57
CA GLU A 33 5.30 13.85 2.49
C GLU A 33 6.53 12.98 2.80
N LYS A 34 6.34 11.68 3.04
CA LYS A 34 7.46 10.75 3.30
C LYS A 34 8.35 10.54 2.06
N LEU A 35 7.79 10.60 0.86
CA LEU A 35 8.53 10.50 -0.40
C LEU A 35 9.36 11.76 -0.72
N GLN A 36 9.05 12.92 -0.13
CA GLN A 36 9.89 14.12 -0.28
C GLN A 36 11.24 14.00 0.42
N GLN A 37 11.42 13.01 1.29
CA GLN A 37 12.69 12.75 1.96
C GLN A 37 13.39 11.55 1.30
N ASP A 38 14.45 11.84 0.54
CA ASP A 38 15.22 10.84 -0.24
C ASP A 38 15.83 9.71 0.59
N ASP A 39 15.97 9.93 1.90
CA ASP A 39 16.59 9.02 2.86
C ASP A 39 15.61 7.99 3.46
N ASN A 40 14.33 8.07 3.12
CA ASN A 40 13.30 7.19 3.64
C ASN A 40 13.26 5.87 2.87
N ARG A 41 13.16 4.75 3.60
CA ARG A 41 12.98 3.43 3.02
C ARG A 41 11.65 2.85 3.46
N PHE A 42 10.91 2.34 2.50
CA PHE A 42 9.64 1.67 2.74
C PHE A 42 9.84 0.17 2.58
N VAL A 43 9.36 -0.60 3.55
CA VAL A 43 9.50 -2.07 3.55
C VAL A 43 8.17 -2.72 3.89
N ILE A 44 7.99 -3.93 3.39
CA ILE A 44 6.87 -4.81 3.73
C ILE A 44 7.40 -6.18 4.16
N THR A 45 6.65 -6.88 5.01
CA THR A 45 6.96 -8.29 5.32
C THR A 45 6.18 -9.24 4.41
N PRO A 46 6.63 -10.49 4.25
CA PRO A 46 5.85 -11.52 3.55
C PRO A 46 4.44 -11.70 4.12
N LEU A 47 4.26 -11.54 5.45
CA LEU A 47 2.97 -11.64 6.10
C LEU A 47 2.04 -10.49 5.68
N ILE A 48 2.53 -9.25 5.70
CA ILE A 48 1.77 -8.07 5.26
C ILE A 48 1.38 -8.21 3.78
N ARG A 49 2.32 -8.65 2.94
CA ARG A 49 2.05 -8.93 1.53
C ARG A 49 0.92 -9.94 1.35
N TYR A 50 0.93 -11.02 2.14
CA TYR A 50 -0.13 -12.03 2.11
C TYR A 50 -1.48 -11.46 2.54
N GLU A 51 -1.52 -10.66 3.62
CA GLU A 51 -2.77 -10.07 4.10
C GLU A 51 -3.40 -9.11 3.10
N VAL A 52 -2.59 -8.27 2.45
CA VAL A 52 -3.05 -7.35 1.39
C VAL A 52 -3.64 -8.14 0.22
N LEU A 53 -2.93 -9.16 -0.26
CA LEU A 53 -3.39 -10.00 -1.38
C LEU A 53 -4.62 -10.84 -1.01
N ARG A 54 -4.72 -11.31 0.24
CA ARG A 54 -5.88 -12.06 0.74
C ARG A 54 -7.13 -11.19 0.81
N GLY A 55 -6.99 -9.90 1.12
CA GLY A 55 -8.11 -8.95 1.17
C GLY A 55 -8.70 -8.62 -0.20
N VAL A 56 -8.03 -9.00 -1.28
CA VAL A 56 -8.54 -8.85 -2.65
C VAL A 56 -9.49 -9.99 -2.95
N ASP A 57 -10.71 -9.64 -3.36
CA ASP A 57 -11.58 -10.63 -3.98
C ASP A 57 -10.91 -11.14 -5.26
N TRP A 58 -10.49 -12.41 -5.24
CA TRP A 58 -9.73 -13.05 -6.31
C TRP A 58 -10.51 -13.10 -7.63
N GLY A 59 -11.83 -12.87 -7.59
CA GLY A 59 -12.68 -12.69 -8.78
C GLY A 59 -12.47 -11.37 -9.52
N LYS A 60 -11.82 -10.36 -8.91
CA LYS A 60 -11.48 -9.07 -9.53
C LYS A 60 -10.02 -9.07 -10.00
N SER A 61 -9.76 -9.74 -11.13
CA SER A 61 -8.41 -9.93 -11.71
C SER A 61 -7.63 -8.62 -11.92
N GLU A 62 -8.33 -7.54 -12.28
CA GLU A 62 -7.75 -6.21 -12.48
C GLU A 62 -7.22 -5.60 -11.17
N LYS A 63 -7.97 -5.78 -10.07
CA LYS A 63 -7.60 -5.32 -8.73
C LYS A 63 -6.39 -6.09 -8.20
N LEU A 64 -6.37 -7.41 -8.42
CA LEU A 64 -5.23 -8.26 -8.06
C LEU A 64 -3.96 -7.87 -8.81
N SER A 65 -4.07 -7.61 -10.12
CA SER A 65 -2.93 -7.19 -10.96
C SER A 65 -2.35 -5.85 -10.48
N ARG A 66 -3.21 -4.86 -10.21
CA ARG A 66 -2.80 -3.55 -9.69
C ARG A 66 -2.08 -3.66 -8.35
N LEU A 67 -2.65 -4.40 -7.40
CA LEU A 67 -2.06 -4.60 -6.08
C LEU A 67 -0.73 -5.33 -6.14
N THR A 68 -0.61 -6.35 -7.00
CA THR A 68 0.64 -7.06 -7.22
C THR A 68 1.73 -6.12 -7.76
N GLY A 69 1.37 -5.20 -8.68
CA GLY A 69 2.29 -4.20 -9.22
C GLY A 69 2.78 -3.18 -8.17
N VAL A 70 1.91 -2.75 -7.25
CA VAL A 70 2.31 -1.87 -6.14
C VAL A 70 3.25 -2.60 -5.17
N LEU A 71 2.91 -3.84 -4.80
CA LEU A 71 3.70 -4.63 -3.86
C LEU A 71 5.09 -5.02 -4.38
N ALA A 72 5.33 -4.97 -5.69
CA ALA A 72 6.64 -5.25 -6.29
C ALA A 72 7.65 -4.09 -6.14
N GLN A 73 7.21 -2.92 -5.67
CA GLN A 73 8.05 -1.73 -5.49
C GLN A 73 8.74 -1.67 -4.12
N PHE A 74 8.43 -2.62 -3.23
CA PHE A 74 8.92 -2.72 -1.86
C PHE A 74 9.63 -4.05 -1.63
#